data_AF-H5U3Q0-F1
#
_entry.id   AF-H5U3Q0-F1
#
_cell.length_a   1.000
_cell.length_b   1.000
_cell.length_c   1.000
_cell.angle_alpha   90.00
_cell.angle_beta   90.00
_cell.angle_gamma   90.00
#
_symmetry.space_group_name_H-M   'P 1'
#
loop_
_entity.id
_entity.type
_entity.pdbx_description
1 polymer ?
#
loop_
_entity_poly.entity_id
_entity_poly.type
_entity_poly.pdbx_seq_one_letter_code
_entity_poly.pdbx_strand_id
1 'polypeptide(L)'
;MSEALPPVVDADTWRRELDDLRTREKAATRELDAIAAQRRRMPMVEVTDHTLTGPDGPIALSDIFNGRSQLIVYNHMWTDGATFQCGGCTGYTSQFTRLDFLDNYDARFVIVTNGPIDEALDYKRAGR
;
A
#
# COMPACT_ATOMS: atom_id res chain seq x y z
N MET A 1 -4.27 -29.06 29.21
CA MET A 1 -4.29 -27.59 29.05
C MET A 1 -2.86 -27.16 28.73
N SER A 2 -2.67 -26.61 27.52
CA SER A 2 -1.49 -25.98 26.91
C SER A 2 -0.09 -26.44 27.36
N GLU A 3 0.49 -27.36 26.58
CA GLU A 3 1.91 -27.70 26.55
C GLU A 3 2.62 -26.91 25.43
N ALA A 4 2.32 -25.62 25.29
CA ALA A 4 2.78 -24.77 24.19
C ALA A 4 3.44 -23.47 24.67
N LEU A 5 4.22 -23.53 25.74
CA LEU A 5 5.04 -22.41 26.18
C LEU A 5 6.52 -22.69 25.90
N PRO A 6 7.28 -21.69 25.42
CA PRO A 6 8.72 -21.83 25.26
C PRO A 6 9.39 -22.05 26.63
N PRO A 7 10.60 -22.65 26.65
CA PRO A 7 11.31 -22.91 27.90
C PRO A 7 11.64 -21.60 28.64
N VAL A 8 11.39 -21.60 29.96
CA VAL A 8 11.82 -20.52 30.86
C VAL A 8 13.28 -20.75 31.21
N VAL A 9 14.14 -19.81 30.86
CA VAL A 9 15.60 -19.88 31.07
C VAL A 9 16.10 -18.68 31.87
N ASP A 10 17.34 -18.76 32.36
CA ASP A 10 18.00 -17.61 33.00
C ASP A 10 18.35 -16.50 31.98
N ALA A 11 18.70 -15.32 32.52
CA ALA A 11 18.96 -14.13 31.71
C ALA A 11 20.24 -14.21 30.85
N ASP A 12 21.23 -15.01 31.25
CA ASP A 12 22.47 -15.18 30.47
C ASP A 12 22.20 -16.10 29.27
N THR A 13 21.46 -17.18 29.48
CA THR A 13 21.00 -18.10 28.44
C THR A 13 20.13 -17.37 27.43
N TRP A 14 19.13 -16.62 27.88
CA TRP A 14 18.30 -15.81 26.98
C TRP A 14 19.11 -14.80 26.16
N ARG A 15 20.09 -14.12 26.76
CA ARG A 15 20.95 -13.15 26.05
C ARG A 15 21.76 -13.81 24.92
N ARG A 16 22.35 -14.98 25.18
CA ARG A 16 23.09 -15.74 24.16
C ARG A 16 22.21 -16.08 22.96
N GLU A 17 21.04 -16.66 23.20
CA GLU A 17 20.08 -17.02 22.14
C GLU A 17 19.60 -15.79 21.36
N LEU A 18 19.38 -14.66 22.04
CA LEU A 18 18.98 -13.41 21.41
C LEU A 18 20.09 -12.82 20.53
N ASP A 19 21.35 -12.89 20.96
CA ASP A 19 22.48 -12.40 20.17
C ASP A 19 22.70 -13.24 18.91
N ASP A 20 22.49 -14.55 19.00
CA ASP A 20 22.49 -15.46 17.85
C ASP A 20 21.34 -15.15 16.88
N LEU A 21 20.12 -14.94 17.40
CA LEU A 21 18.96 -14.55 16.60
C LEU A 21 19.20 -13.20 15.89
N ARG A 22 19.70 -12.19 16.60
CA ARG A 22 20.00 -10.85 16.06
C ARG A 22 20.99 -10.90 14.91
N THR A 23 21.92 -11.84 14.93
CA THR A 23 22.85 -12.04 13.80
C THR A 23 22.09 -12.41 12.53
N ARG A 24 21.11 -13.32 12.63
CA ARG A 24 20.24 -13.71 11.52
C ARG A 24 19.32 -12.56 11.08
N GLU A 25 18.72 -11.85 12.03
CA GLU A 25 17.83 -10.71 11.74
C GLU A 25 18.58 -9.57 11.03
N LYS A 26 19.81 -9.25 11.46
CA LYS A 26 20.66 -8.26 10.79
C LYS A 26 21.03 -8.70 9.37
N ALA A 27 21.32 -9.99 9.17
CA ALA A 27 21.59 -10.52 7.84
C ALA A 27 20.36 -10.39 6.93
N ALA A 28 19.17 -10.78 7.41
CA ALA A 28 17.92 -10.63 6.66
C ALA A 28 17.62 -9.16 6.32
N THR A 29 17.87 -8.24 7.26
CA THR A 29 17.68 -6.79 7.03
C THR A 29 18.58 -6.28 5.90
N ARG A 30 19.87 -6.63 5.92
CA ARG A 30 20.83 -6.24 4.87
C ARG A 30 20.47 -6.82 3.51
N GLU A 31 19.98 -8.06 3.48
CA GLU A 31 19.50 -8.68 2.25
C GLU A 31 18.26 -7.97 1.69
N LEU A 32 17.30 -7.63 2.56
CA LEU A 32 16.14 -6.84 2.16
C LEU A 32 16.53 -5.45 1.64
N ASP A 33 17.54 -4.81 2.22
CA ASP A 33 18.11 -3.56 1.72
C ASP A 33 18.74 -3.73 0.33
N ALA A 34 19.49 -4.83 0.12
CA ALA A 34 20.08 -5.15 -1.17
C ALA A 34 19.02 -5.40 -2.25
N ILE A 35 17.97 -6.17 -1.92
CA ILE A 35 16.82 -6.42 -2.80
C ILE A 35 16.09 -5.11 -3.10
N ALA A 36 15.84 -4.26 -2.11
CA ALA A 36 15.20 -2.97 -2.32
C ALA A 36 16.03 -2.07 -3.25
N ALA A 37 17.36 -2.06 -3.07
CA ALA A 37 18.26 -1.33 -3.95
C ALA A 37 18.27 -1.92 -5.37
N GLN A 38 18.17 -3.23 -5.53
CA GLN A 38 18.04 -3.88 -6.85
C GLN A 38 16.70 -3.53 -7.50
N ARG A 39 15.59 -3.58 -6.77
CA ARG A 39 14.25 -3.19 -7.28
C ARG A 39 14.23 -1.76 -7.80
N ARG A 40 14.88 -0.81 -7.12
CA ARG A 40 15.00 0.59 -7.59
C ARG A 40 15.83 0.74 -8.87
N ARG A 41 16.71 -0.22 -9.19
CA ARG A 41 17.56 -0.23 -10.39
C ARG A 41 17.04 -1.16 -11.48
N MET A 42 15.88 -1.79 -11.28
CA MET A 42 15.26 -2.62 -12.31
C MET A 42 15.04 -1.78 -13.57
N PRO A 43 15.30 -2.34 -14.76
CA PRO A 43 14.92 -1.71 -16.02
C PRO A 43 13.44 -1.35 -16.01
N MET A 44 13.12 -0.16 -16.51
CA MET A 44 11.76 0.32 -16.64
C MET A 44 11.20 -0.09 -18.00
N VAL A 45 9.89 -0.39 -18.04
CA VAL A 45 9.14 -0.52 -19.28
C VAL A 45 8.32 0.76 -19.43
N GLU A 46 8.35 1.35 -20.61
CA GLU A 46 7.51 2.49 -20.94
C GLU A 46 6.04 2.08 -20.90
N VAL A 47 5.23 2.80 -20.13
CA VAL A 47 3.78 2.63 -20.14
C VAL A 47 3.22 3.58 -21.19
N THR A 48 2.88 3.06 -22.35
CA THR A 48 2.21 3.81 -23.42
C THR A 48 0.69 3.61 -23.34
N ASP A 49 -0.06 4.64 -23.75
CA ASP A 49 -1.51 4.61 -23.99
C ASP A 49 -2.35 3.86 -22.95
N HIS A 50 -2.16 4.19 -21.67
CA HIS A 50 -2.92 3.55 -20.58
C HIS A 50 -4.17 4.38 -20.23
N THR A 51 -5.34 3.82 -20.51
CA THR A 51 -6.63 4.45 -20.20
C THR A 51 -7.27 3.80 -18.98
N LEU A 52 -7.77 4.65 -18.08
CA LEU A 52 -8.49 4.27 -16.86
C LEU A 52 -9.93 4.79 -16.96
N THR A 53 -10.83 4.22 -16.16
CA THR A 53 -12.20 4.70 -16.06
C THR A 53 -12.33 5.66 -14.89
N GLY A 54 -12.54 6.94 -15.19
CA GLY A 54 -12.79 7.99 -14.22
C GLY A 54 -14.29 8.29 -14.05
N PRO A 55 -14.64 9.15 -13.08
CA PRO A 55 -16.03 9.56 -12.84
C PRO A 55 -16.68 10.28 -14.03
N ASP A 56 -15.88 10.95 -14.84
CA ASP A 56 -16.32 11.70 -16.02
C ASP A 56 -16.08 10.93 -17.34
N GLY A 57 -15.79 9.63 -17.24
CA GLY A 57 -15.48 8.75 -18.37
C GLY A 57 -14.01 8.35 -18.48
N PRO A 58 -13.57 7.85 -19.65
CA PRO A 58 -12.19 7.43 -19.87
C PRO A 58 -11.19 8.55 -19.65
N ILE A 59 -10.07 8.26 -18.97
CA ILE A 59 -9.00 9.21 -18.66
C ILE A 59 -7.63 8.55 -18.90
N ALA A 60 -6.71 9.26 -19.54
CA ALA A 60 -5.34 8.76 -19.70
C ALA A 60 -4.59 8.77 -18.36
N LEU A 61 -3.70 7.79 -18.14
CA LEU A 61 -2.88 7.71 -16.93
C LEU A 61 -2.07 8.99 -16.69
N SER A 62 -1.56 9.61 -17.76
CA SER A 62 -0.84 10.89 -17.68
C SER A 62 -1.71 12.01 -17.12
N ASP A 63 -2.99 12.05 -17.49
CA ASP A 63 -3.91 13.12 -17.11
C ASP A 63 -4.33 12.99 -15.64
N ILE A 64 -4.19 11.79 -15.06
CA ILE A 64 -4.38 11.57 -13.62
C ILE A 64 -3.34 12.34 -12.80
N PHE A 65 -2.21 12.77 -13.36
CA PHE A 65 -1.27 13.60 -12.60
C PHE A 65 -1.81 15.02 -12.36
N ASN A 66 -2.71 15.53 -13.20
CA ASN A 66 -3.31 16.87 -13.09
C ASN A 66 -2.28 17.98 -12.80
N GLY A 67 -1.21 18.02 -13.59
CA GLY A 67 -0.14 19.01 -13.49
C GLY A 67 0.92 18.75 -12.42
N ARG A 68 0.87 17.63 -11.69
CA ARG A 68 1.87 17.24 -10.69
C ARG A 68 2.94 16.34 -11.29
N SER A 69 4.16 16.38 -10.74
CA SER A 69 5.22 15.44 -11.14
C SER A 69 5.10 14.06 -10.52
N GLN A 70 4.35 13.93 -9.40
CA GLN A 70 4.23 12.68 -8.65
C GLN A 70 2.78 12.26 -8.45
N LEU A 71 2.55 10.95 -8.52
CA LEU A 71 1.25 10.32 -8.24
C LEU A 71 1.39 9.30 -7.12
N ILE A 72 0.62 9.49 -6.04
CA ILE A 72 0.48 8.55 -4.93
C ILE A 72 -0.82 7.78 -5.14
N VAL A 73 -0.72 6.47 -5.28
CA VAL A 73 -1.86 5.61 -5.60
C VAL A 73 -2.15 4.69 -4.42
N TYR A 74 -3.40 4.68 -3.97
CA TYR A 74 -3.91 3.62 -3.09
C TYR A 74 -4.81 2.68 -3.88
N ASN A 75 -4.53 1.38 -3.82
CA ASN A 75 -5.39 0.37 -4.45
C ASN A 75 -6.41 -0.14 -3.43
N HIS A 76 -7.67 0.22 -3.64
CA HIS A 76 -8.80 -0.25 -2.85
C HIS A 76 -9.22 -1.63 -3.33
N MET A 77 -9.00 -2.64 -2.48
CA MET A 77 -9.44 -4.00 -2.75
C MET A 77 -10.96 -4.04 -2.93
N TRP A 78 -11.41 -4.73 -3.96
CA TRP A 78 -12.80 -4.75 -4.38
C TRP A 78 -13.31 -6.14 -4.66
N THR A 79 -14.57 -6.36 -4.33
CA THR A 79 -15.31 -7.60 -4.55
C THR A 79 -16.67 -7.25 -5.13
N ASP A 80 -16.94 -7.76 -6.33
CA ASP A 80 -18.19 -7.50 -7.05
C ASP A 80 -19.40 -7.99 -6.26
N GLY A 81 -20.46 -7.15 -6.21
CA GLY A 81 -21.70 -7.45 -5.50
C GLY A 81 -21.63 -7.37 -3.97
N ALA A 82 -20.49 -6.98 -3.39
CA ALA A 82 -20.37 -6.83 -1.95
C ALA A 82 -21.00 -5.52 -1.44
N THR A 83 -21.84 -5.62 -0.41
CA THR A 83 -22.43 -4.43 0.26
C THR A 83 -21.36 -3.58 0.97
N PHE A 84 -20.36 -4.25 1.55
CA PHE A 84 -19.21 -3.63 2.21
C PHE A 84 -17.94 -4.17 1.56
N GLN A 85 -17.05 -3.25 1.18
CA GLN A 85 -15.76 -3.60 0.60
C GLN A 85 -14.76 -3.87 1.73
N CYS A 86 -13.47 -4.02 1.39
CA CYS A 86 -12.44 -4.31 2.39
C CYS A 86 -12.45 -3.28 3.52
N GLY A 87 -12.81 -3.71 4.74
CA GLY A 87 -12.93 -2.82 5.90
C GLY A 87 -11.63 -2.10 6.27
N GLY A 88 -10.47 -2.73 6.02
CA GLY A 88 -9.16 -2.09 6.17
C GLY A 88 -8.93 -0.98 5.14
N CYS A 89 -9.35 -1.20 3.89
CA CYS A 89 -9.27 -0.19 2.84
C CYS A 89 -10.20 0.99 3.14
N THR A 90 -11.48 0.73 3.45
CA THR A 90 -12.45 1.74 3.90
C THR A 90 -11.92 2.54 5.08
N GLY A 91 -11.41 1.86 6.11
CA GLY A 91 -10.91 2.50 7.32
C GLY A 91 -9.69 3.39 7.06
N TYR A 92 -8.84 3.02 6.09
CA TYR A 92 -7.69 3.79 5.68
C TYR A 92 -8.08 4.99 4.80
N THR A 93 -8.85 4.76 3.75
CA THR A 93 -9.22 5.81 2.77
C THR A 93 -10.13 6.88 3.38
N SER A 94 -10.95 6.53 4.38
CA SER A 94 -11.77 7.50 5.13
C SER A 94 -10.95 8.52 5.94
N GLN A 95 -9.67 8.25 6.22
CA GLN A 95 -8.78 9.19 6.91
C GLN A 95 -8.29 10.32 5.99
N PHE A 96 -8.31 10.13 4.66
CA PHE A 96 -7.79 11.10 3.69
C PHE A 96 -8.82 12.17 3.33
N THR A 97 -9.19 12.98 4.31
CA THR A 97 -10.16 14.08 4.15
C THR A 97 -9.51 15.39 3.73
N ARG A 98 -8.19 15.52 3.92
CA ARG A 98 -7.40 16.73 3.64
C ARG A 98 -6.08 16.34 2.97
N LEU A 99 -5.85 16.87 1.78
CA LEU A 99 -4.69 16.54 0.93
C LEU A 99 -3.84 17.78 0.59
N ASP A 100 -4.18 18.94 1.15
CA ASP A 100 -3.48 20.23 0.95
C ASP A 100 -1.99 20.15 1.29
N PHE A 101 -1.60 19.29 2.24
CA PHE A 101 -0.19 19.11 2.59
C PHE A 101 0.66 18.52 1.45
N LEU A 102 0.04 17.81 0.50
CA LEU A 102 0.73 17.21 -0.65
C LEU A 102 1.18 18.25 -1.68
N ASP A 103 0.62 19.47 -1.64
CA ASP A 103 1.03 20.56 -2.53
C ASP A 103 2.52 20.89 -2.37
N ASN A 104 3.05 20.80 -1.15
CA ASN A 104 4.48 21.02 -0.86
C ASN A 104 5.40 19.94 -1.45
N TYR A 105 4.83 18.81 -1.88
CA TYR A 105 5.56 17.67 -2.44
C TYR A 105 5.34 17.53 -3.95
N ASP A 106 4.59 18.46 -4.56
CA ASP A 106 4.19 18.37 -5.97
C ASP A 106 3.60 16.99 -6.33
N ALA A 107 2.70 16.51 -5.47
CA ALA A 107 2.13 15.18 -5.57
C ALA A 107 0.60 15.22 -5.60
N ARG A 108 -0.01 14.31 -6.36
CA ARG A 108 -1.46 14.04 -6.32
C ARG A 108 -1.71 12.68 -5.67
N PHE A 109 -2.72 12.59 -4.80
CA PHE A 109 -3.20 11.33 -4.25
C PHE A 109 -4.48 10.88 -4.96
N VAL A 110 -4.54 9.59 -5.33
CA VAL A 110 -5.71 8.96 -5.94
C VAL A 110 -5.97 7.58 -5.35
N ILE A 111 -7.23 7.20 -5.36
CA ILE A 111 -7.67 5.85 -5.02
C ILE A 111 -8.10 5.17 -6.32
N VAL A 112 -7.56 3.99 -6.57
CA VAL A 112 -7.90 3.13 -7.72
C VAL A 112 -8.49 1.83 -7.24
N THR A 113 -9.30 1.19 -8.07
CA THR A 113 -9.85 -0.13 -7.80
C THR A 113 -10.11 -0.87 -9.12
N ASN A 114 -10.26 -2.19 -9.08
CA ASN A 114 -10.64 -2.96 -10.28
C ASN A 114 -12.16 -3.08 -10.46
N GLY A 115 -12.95 -2.59 -9.50
CA GLY A 115 -14.41 -2.64 -9.54
C GLY A 115 -15.05 -1.68 -10.55
N PRO A 116 -16.34 -1.87 -10.87
CA PRO A 116 -17.09 -0.94 -11.71
C PRO A 116 -17.08 0.48 -11.11
N ILE A 117 -16.80 1.49 -11.96
CA ILE A 117 -16.66 2.88 -11.49
C ILE A 117 -17.93 3.39 -10.80
N ASP A 118 -19.11 3.02 -11.30
CA ASP A 118 -20.38 3.46 -10.75
C ASP A 118 -20.60 2.94 -9.33
N GLU A 119 -20.30 1.66 -9.10
CA GLU A 119 -20.38 1.07 -7.76
C GLU A 119 -19.37 1.69 -6.80
N ALA A 120 -18.13 1.96 -7.26
CA ALA A 120 -17.11 2.62 -6.45
C ALA A 120 -17.52 4.05 -6.05
N LEU A 121 -18.15 4.80 -6.96
CA LEU A 121 -18.66 6.14 -6.68
C LEU A 121 -19.85 6.11 -5.72
N ASP A 122 -20.76 5.15 -5.87
CA ASP A 122 -21.87 4.94 -4.93
C ASP A 122 -21.37 4.56 -3.54
N TYR A 123 -20.36 3.70 -3.48
CA TYR A 123 -19.70 3.28 -2.24
C TYR A 123 -19.11 4.50 -1.50
N LYS A 124 -18.34 5.32 -2.22
CA LYS A 124 -17.76 6.57 -1.70
C LYS A 124 -18.85 7.54 -1.21
N ARG A 125 -19.92 7.74 -1.99
CA ARG A 125 -21.03 8.66 -1.62
C ARG A 125 -21.75 8.21 -0.36
N ALA A 126 -21.89 6.90 -0.16
CA ALA A 126 -22.52 6.33 1.02
C ALA A 126 -21.68 6.43 2.31
N GLY A 127 -20.43 6.91 2.23
CA GLY A 127 -19.52 6.94 3.37
C GLY A 127 -19.15 5.55 3.88
N ARG A 128 -19.22 4.55 2.98
CA ARG A 128 -18.81 3.16 3.24
C ARG A 128 -17.35 2.96 2.87
#